data_AF-A0A962TAJ4-F1
#
_entry.id   AF-A0A962TAJ4-F1
#
_cell.length_a   1.000
_cell.length_b   1.000
_cell.length_c   1.000
_cell.angle_alpha   90.00
_cell.angle_beta   90.00
_cell.angle_gamma   90.00
#
_symmetry.space_group_name_H-M   'P 1'
#
loop_
_entity.id
_entity.type
_entity.pdbx_description
1 polymer ?
#
loop_
_entity_poly.entity_id
_entity_poly.type
_entity_poly.pdbx_seq_one_letter_code
_entity_poly.pdbx_strand_id
1 'polypeptide(L)' 'MTDRITPQPSCADAHDPSALTVEQARRAIHDNLGTIAQTELVAVRDALGRVLAEDCISPIDV' A
#
# COMPACT_ATOMS: atom_id res chain seq x y z
N MET A 1 35.15 34.21 -9.64
CA MET A 1 35.84 33.40 -8.62
C MET A 1 34.99 32.16 -8.42
N THR A 2 35.36 31.06 -9.07
CA THR A 2 34.54 29.85 -9.13
C THR A 2 34.78 29.04 -7.85
N ASP A 3 33.90 29.19 -6.87
CA ASP A 3 33.96 28.41 -5.64
C ASP A 3 33.54 26.96 -5.95
N ARG A 4 34.48 26.01 -5.80
CA ARG A 4 34.24 24.59 -6.04
C ARG A 4 33.79 23.98 -4.72
N ILE A 5 32.48 23.74 -4.60
CA ILE A 5 31.90 23.00 -3.49
C ILE A 5 32.56 21.61 -3.46
N THR A 6 33.25 21.30 -2.36
CA THR A 6 33.92 20.02 -2.16
C THR A 6 32.89 19.06 -1.54
N PRO A 7 32.47 17.98 -2.23
CA PRO A 7 31.41 17.11 -1.75
C PRO A 7 31.82 16.45 -0.44
N GLN A 8 31.01 16.65 0.60
CA GLN A 8 31.18 16.01 1.90
C GLN A 8 30.64 14.58 1.86
N PRO A 9 31.08 13.67 2.75
CA PRO A 9 30.53 12.31 2.83
C PRO A 9 29.01 12.28 3.06
N SER A 10 28.44 13.26 3.77
CA SER A 10 26.98 13.40 3.92
C SER A 10 26.27 13.95 2.67
N CYS A 11 27.03 14.49 1.72
CA CYS A 11 26.57 14.92 0.39
C CYS A 11 26.83 13.84 -0.68
N ALA A 12 27.47 12.72 -0.32
CA ALA A 12 27.39 11.51 -1.12
C ALA A 12 25.95 11.01 -0.95
N ASP A 13 25.15 11.17 -2.00
CA ASP A 13 23.79 10.64 -2.03
C ASP A 13 23.87 9.16 -1.65
N ALA A 14 23.16 8.76 -0.61
CA ALA A 14 23.09 7.37 -0.15
C ALA A 14 22.20 6.54 -1.09
N HIS A 15 22.30 6.83 -2.39
CA HIS A 15 21.58 6.15 -3.44
C HIS A 15 22.27 4.82 -3.68
N ASP A 16 21.80 3.79 -2.97
CA ASP A 16 22.16 2.41 -3.27
C ASP A 16 21.63 2.07 -4.67
N PRO A 17 22.49 1.84 -5.69
CA PRO A 17 22.06 1.52 -7.04
C PRO A 17 21.30 0.19 -7.13
N SER A 18 21.37 -0.63 -6.08
CA SER A 18 20.63 -1.90 -5.96
C SER A 18 19.29 -1.76 -5.25
N ALA A 19 18.93 -0.54 -4.79
CA ALA A 19 17.63 -0.29 -4.18
C ALA A 19 16.49 -0.58 -5.15
N LEU A 20 15.42 -1.17 -4.61
CA LEU A 20 14.20 -1.38 -5.37
C LEU A 20 13.57 -0.03 -5.73
N THR A 21 13.02 0.06 -6.94
CA THR A 21 12.11 1.16 -7.26
C THR A 21 10.87 1.06 -6.38
N VAL A 22 10.18 2.19 -6.18
CA VAL A 22 8.92 2.22 -5.42
C VAL A 22 7.93 1.19 -5.95
N GLU A 23 7.81 1.05 -7.27
CA GLU A 23 6.92 0.07 -7.90
C GLU A 23 7.35 -1.37 -7.61
N GLN A 24 8.65 -1.68 -7.67
CA GLN A 24 9.17 -3.00 -7.33
C GLN A 24 8.92 -3.35 -5.85
N ALA A 25 9.13 -2.39 -4.95
CA ALA A 25 8.88 -2.56 -3.53
C ALA A 25 7.38 -2.76 -3.25
N ARG A 26 6.51 -1.95 -3.85
CA ARG A 26 5.05 -2.09 -3.72
C ARG A 26 4.57 -3.45 -4.20
N ARG A 27 5.03 -3.90 -5.36
CA ARG A 27 4.70 -5.24 -5.89
C ARG A 27 5.16 -6.34 -4.94
N ALA A 28 6.41 -6.30 -4.49
CA ALA A 28 6.94 -7.29 -3.56
C ALA A 28 6.14 -7.33 -2.24
N ILE A 29 5.72 -6.18 -1.71
CA ILE A 29 4.84 -6.13 -0.54
C ILE A 29 3.50 -6.81 -0.84
N HIS A 30 2.81 -6.41 -1.93
CA HIS A 30 1.52 -6.99 -2.28
C HIS A 30 1.58 -8.51 -2.52
N ASP A 31 2.63 -8.99 -3.17
CA ASP A 31 2.84 -10.42 -3.45
C ASP A 31 3.03 -11.27 -2.17
N ASN A 32 3.45 -10.63 -1.06
CA ASN A 32 3.69 -11.30 0.21
C ASN A 32 2.56 -11.11 1.23
N LEU A 33 1.49 -10.38 0.89
CA LEU A 33 0.32 -10.21 1.76
C LEU A 33 -0.74 -11.29 1.46
N GLY A 34 -1.35 -11.82 2.53
CA GLY A 34 -2.53 -12.66 2.43
C GLY A 34 -3.81 -11.88 2.75
N THR A 35 -4.92 -12.25 2.11
CA THR A 35 -6.24 -11.68 2.40
C THR A 35 -6.75 -12.14 3.77
N ILE A 36 -7.40 -11.24 4.52
CA ILE A 36 -8.08 -11.59 5.76
C ILE A 36 -9.43 -12.23 5.41
N ALA A 37 -9.65 -13.48 5.84
CA ALA A 37 -10.86 -14.25 5.55
C ALA A 37 -11.91 -14.21 6.68
N GLN A 38 -11.59 -13.60 7.82
CA GLN A 38 -12.51 -13.53 8.96
C GLN A 38 -13.62 -12.51 8.67
N THR A 39 -14.85 -12.87 9.06
CA THR A 39 -16.04 -12.05 8.82
C THR A 39 -16.81 -11.84 10.10
N GLU A 40 -17.65 -10.81 10.13
CA GLU A 40 -18.60 -10.54 11.20
C GLU A 40 -19.88 -9.93 10.61
N LEU A 41 -21.01 -10.18 11.27
CA LEU A 41 -22.29 -9.59 10.91
C LEU A 41 -22.54 -8.36 11.79
N VAL A 42 -22.77 -7.22 11.15
CA VAL A 42 -23.04 -5.95 11.82
C VAL A 42 -24.35 -5.34 11.34
N ALA A 43 -24.89 -4.39 12.09
CA ALA A 43 -26.04 -3.61 11.64
C ALA A 43 -25.65 -2.69 10.47
N VAL A 44 -26.58 -2.43 9.56
CA VAL A 44 -26.35 -1.59 8.36
C VAL A 44 -25.85 -0.19 8.71
N ARG A 45 -26.35 0.40 9.80
CA ARG A 45 -25.93 1.72 10.26
C ARG A 45 -24.45 1.79 10.66
N ASP A 46 -23.86 0.66 11.01
CA ASP A 46 -22.46 0.52 11.44
C ASP A 46 -21.56 0.03 10.30
N ALA A 47 -22.12 -0.21 9.09
CA ALA A 47 -21.38 -0.81 7.98
C ALA A 47 -20.56 0.21 7.15
N LEU A 48 -20.76 1.52 7.34
CA LEU A 48 -20.05 2.56 6.59
C LEU A 48 -18.52 2.44 6.78
N GLY A 49 -17.79 2.33 5.66
CA GLY A 49 -16.33 2.19 5.67
C GLY A 49 -15.81 0.76 5.86
N ARG A 50 -16.70 -0.23 6.00
CA ARG A 50 -16.33 -1.66 6.00
C ARG A 50 -16.33 -2.23 4.59
N VAL A 51 -15.73 -3.41 4.42
CA VAL A 51 -15.69 -4.17 3.15
C VAL A 51 -16.70 -5.31 3.23
N LEU A 52 -17.50 -5.50 2.17
CA LEU A 52 -18.41 -6.65 2.09
C LEU A 52 -17.62 -7.95 2.06
N ALA A 53 -18.06 -8.90 2.88
CA ALA A 53 -17.47 -10.23 2.94
C ALA A 53 -17.94 -11.15 1.80
N GLU A 54 -19.12 -10.87 1.25
CA GLU A 54 -19.77 -11.65 0.19
C GLU A 54 -20.65 -10.73 -0.68
N ASP A 55 -21.12 -11.27 -1.80
CA ASP A 55 -21.97 -10.54 -2.74
C ASP A 55 -23.33 -10.20 -2.12
N CYS A 56 -23.82 -8.98 -2.39
CA CYS A 56 -25.13 -8.52 -1.94
C CYS A 56 -26.18 -8.74 -3.04
N ILE A 57 -26.99 -9.79 -2.91
CA ILE A 57 -28.00 -10.20 -3.90
C ILE A 57 -29.40 -9.81 -3.42
N SER A 58 -30.20 -9.18 -4.30
CA SER A 58 -31.59 -8.85 -3.97
C SER A 58 -32.43 -10.13 -3.79
N PRO A 59 -33.15 -10.29 -2.67
CA PRO A 59 -34.03 -11.44 -2.48
C PRO A 59 -35.37 -11.31 -3.22
N ILE A 60 -35.65 -10.14 -3.82
CA ILE A 60 -36.92 -9.80 -4.47
C ILE A 60 -36.67 -9.09 -5.80
N ASP A 61 -37.70 -9.11 -6.66
CA ASP A 61 -37.76 -8.28 -7.87
C ASP A 61 -38.23 -6.87 -7.48
N VAL A 62 -37.55 -5.84 -8.00
CA VAL A 62 -37.68 -4.43 -7.57
C VAL A 62 -37.86 -3.49 -8.73
#